data_AF-A0A2E1Z765-F1
#
_entry.id   AF-A0A2E1Z765-F1
#
_cell.length_a   1.000
_cell.length_b   1.000
_cell.length_c   1.000
_cell.angle_alpha   90.00
_cell.angle_beta   90.00
_cell.angle_gamma   90.00
#
_symmetry.space_group_name_H-M   'P 1'
#
loop_
_entity.id
_entity.type
_entity.pdbx_description
1 polymer ?
#
loop_
_entity_poly.entity_id
_entity_poly.type
_entity_poly.pdbx_seq_one_letter_code
_entity_poly.pdbx_strand_id
1 'polypeptide(L)'
;KLSGVDLNRTGYDLFCDLSAEWKGEVQFAQADAVEWLRSQRGKFDLLLEDLSIGRDGDVFKPDVSIDALPGLIQSKLKPGGIAVFNLLPADDQTWVGMTAEVCAPFKFGVQILFESYYNRVLVLSNEPLPATREVSRRLREPLVVIDSEMATDISVGSLRLAKR
;
A
#
# COMPACT_ATOMS: atom_id res chain seq x y z
N LYS A 1 -12.37 -11.59 3.87
CA LYS A 1 -11.66 -11.80 5.15
C LYS A 1 -10.43 -10.91 5.15
N LEU A 2 -10.29 -10.00 6.11
CA LEU A 2 -9.17 -9.07 6.21
C LEU A 2 -8.18 -9.58 7.28
N SER A 3 -6.89 -9.49 6.98
CA SER A 3 -5.82 -9.83 7.92
C SER A 3 -4.90 -8.63 8.09
N GLY A 4 -4.57 -8.28 9.33
CA GLY A 4 -3.57 -7.28 9.68
C GLY A 4 -2.33 -7.96 10.24
N VAL A 5 -1.15 -7.54 9.79
CA VAL A 5 0.13 -8.12 10.22
C VAL A 5 1.01 -6.97 10.66
N ASP A 6 1.42 -7.00 11.92
CA ASP A 6 2.28 -5.97 12.51
C ASP A 6 3.15 -6.59 13.60
N LEU A 7 4.33 -6.04 13.83
CA LEU A 7 5.18 -6.42 14.96
C LEU A 7 4.64 -5.85 16.28
N ASN A 8 3.94 -4.72 16.22
CA ASN A 8 3.49 -3.95 17.37
C ASN A 8 2.08 -4.33 17.82
N ARG A 9 2.00 -5.26 18.78
CA ARG A 9 0.72 -5.64 19.41
C ARG A 9 0.01 -4.46 20.08
N THR A 10 0.75 -3.58 20.76
CA THR A 10 0.16 -2.42 21.44
C THR A 10 -0.51 -1.46 20.46
N GLY A 11 0.06 -1.28 19.27
CA GLY A 11 -0.58 -0.51 18.18
C GLY A 11 -1.90 -1.12 17.72
N TYR A 12 -1.96 -2.46 17.61
CA TYR A 12 -3.20 -3.16 17.27
C TYR A 12 -4.27 -3.04 18.38
N ASP A 13 -3.87 -3.15 19.65
CA ASP A 13 -4.78 -2.99 20.78
C ASP A 13 -5.35 -1.56 20.80
N LEU A 14 -4.52 -0.53 20.58
CA LEU A 14 -4.96 0.87 20.45
C LEU A 14 -5.90 1.06 19.24
N PHE A 15 -5.61 0.45 18.09
CA PHE A 15 -6.51 0.44 16.94
C PHE A 15 -7.88 -0.14 17.30
N CYS A 16 -7.92 -1.23 18.06
CA CYS A 16 -9.17 -1.83 18.51
C CYS A 16 -9.98 -0.90 19.43
N ASP A 17 -9.29 -0.21 20.35
CA ASP A 17 -9.92 0.71 21.29
C ASP A 17 -10.49 1.95 20.58
N LEU A 18 -9.73 2.54 19.65
CA LEU A 18 -10.12 3.78 18.96
C LEU A 18 -11.10 3.55 17.81
N SER A 19 -11.00 2.42 17.11
CA SER A 19 -11.77 2.18 15.89
C SER A 19 -13.07 1.40 16.15
N ALA A 20 -13.33 0.98 17.40
CA ALA A 20 -14.58 0.38 17.90
C ALA A 20 -15.44 -0.33 16.82
N GLU A 21 -16.57 0.28 16.44
CA GLU A 21 -17.54 -0.28 15.47
C GLU A 21 -17.06 -0.16 14.01
N TRP A 22 -16.09 0.70 13.72
CA TRP A 22 -15.62 1.03 12.37
C TRP A 22 -14.60 0.01 11.84
N LYS A 23 -13.88 -0.69 12.73
CA LYS A 23 -12.80 -1.60 12.34
C LYS A 23 -13.25 -2.87 11.61
N GLY A 24 -14.50 -3.29 11.83
CA GLY A 24 -15.02 -4.58 11.34
C GLY A 24 -14.24 -5.80 11.86
N GLU A 25 -14.34 -6.92 11.15
CA GLU A 25 -13.62 -8.15 11.50
C GLU A 25 -12.22 -8.18 10.85
N VAL A 26 -11.19 -7.98 11.67
CA VAL A 26 -9.78 -8.06 11.27
C VAL A 26 -9.08 -9.17 12.04
N GLN A 27 -8.46 -10.11 11.31
CA GLN A 27 -7.60 -11.11 11.93
C GLN A 27 -6.18 -10.59 12.07
N PHE A 28 -5.74 -10.39 13.30
CA PHE A 28 -4.40 -9.91 13.59
C PHE A 28 -3.40 -11.06 13.74
N ALA A 29 -2.23 -10.90 13.13
CA ALA A 29 -1.08 -11.73 13.37
C ALA A 29 0.10 -10.84 13.81
N GLN A 30 0.62 -11.10 15.01
CA GLN A 30 1.84 -10.44 15.45
C GLN A 30 3.05 -11.15 14.82
N ALA A 31 3.55 -10.62 13.71
CA ALA A 31 4.62 -11.26 12.94
C ALA A 31 5.33 -10.25 12.05
N ASP A 32 6.54 -10.61 11.61
CA ASP A 32 7.19 -9.94 10.49
C ASP A 32 6.36 -10.14 9.21
N ALA A 33 6.12 -9.07 8.46
CA ALA A 33 5.26 -9.10 7.28
C ALA A 33 5.83 -9.99 6.16
N VAL A 34 7.15 -10.03 5.97
CA VAL A 34 7.82 -10.86 4.96
C VAL A 34 7.69 -12.33 5.34
N GLU A 35 8.00 -12.70 6.58
CA GLU A 35 7.89 -14.06 7.07
C GLU A 35 6.44 -14.56 7.02
N TRP A 36 5.51 -13.74 7.50
CA TRP A 36 4.09 -14.07 7.47
C TRP A 36 3.63 -14.31 6.03
N LEU A 37 3.92 -13.40 5.11
CA LEU A 37 3.47 -13.50 3.72
C LEU A 37 4.12 -14.70 2.99
N ARG A 38 5.39 -15.01 3.28
CA ARG A 38 6.06 -16.22 2.76
C ARG A 38 5.33 -17.49 3.21
N SER A 39 4.93 -17.57 4.47
CA SER A 39 4.24 -18.73 5.05
C SER A 39 2.84 -18.98 4.47
N GLN A 40 2.21 -17.95 3.89
CA GLN A 40 0.88 -18.10 3.30
C GLN A 40 0.92 -18.97 2.04
N ARG A 41 0.12 -20.04 2.03
CA ARG A 41 -0.03 -20.90 0.83
C ARG A 41 -0.95 -20.29 -0.23
N GLY A 42 -1.89 -19.44 0.21
CA GLY A 42 -2.89 -18.82 -0.66
C GLY A 42 -2.35 -17.62 -1.45
N LYS A 43 -3.15 -17.21 -2.44
CA LYS A 43 -2.99 -15.95 -3.18
C LYS A 43 -4.06 -14.95 -2.77
N PHE A 44 -3.79 -13.67 -2.99
CA PHE A 44 -4.61 -12.55 -2.52
C PHE A 44 -5.21 -11.75 -3.68
N ASP A 45 -6.43 -11.25 -3.48
CA ASP A 45 -7.07 -10.28 -4.37
C ASP A 45 -6.50 -8.86 -4.13
N LEU A 46 -6.11 -8.57 -2.89
CA LEU A 46 -5.53 -7.30 -2.45
C LEU A 46 -4.41 -7.56 -1.43
N LEU A 47 -3.28 -6.91 -1.61
CA LEU A 47 -2.23 -6.78 -0.59
C LEU A 47 -1.93 -5.28 -0.40
N LEU A 48 -2.02 -4.81 0.85
CA LEU A 48 -1.73 -3.44 1.24
C LEU A 48 -0.40 -3.44 2.02
N GLU A 49 0.57 -2.69 1.53
CA GLU A 49 1.83 -2.44 2.19
C GLU A 49 1.80 -1.01 2.75
N ASP A 50 1.75 -0.93 4.09
CA ASP A 50 1.73 0.33 4.85
C ASP A 50 2.67 0.23 6.06
N LEU A 51 3.88 -0.28 5.82
CA LEU A 51 4.89 -0.39 6.86
C LEU A 51 5.67 0.92 6.99
N SER A 52 6.02 1.25 8.22
CA SER A 52 6.93 2.33 8.55
C SER A 52 7.73 1.98 9.79
N ILE A 53 8.89 2.60 9.94
CA ILE A 53 9.73 2.48 11.13
C ILE A 53 10.03 3.87 11.69
N GLY A 54 9.92 4.01 13.00
CA GLY A 54 10.35 5.22 13.70
C GLY A 54 11.83 5.17 14.02
N ARG A 55 12.58 6.22 13.71
CA ARG A 55 14.01 6.36 14.05
C ARG A 55 14.34 7.84 14.25
N ASP A 56 15.08 8.15 15.31
CA ASP A 56 15.55 9.52 15.63
C ASP A 56 14.45 10.61 15.63
N GLY A 57 13.23 10.23 16.02
CA GLY A 57 12.08 11.14 16.08
C GLY A 57 11.36 11.37 14.74
N ASP A 58 11.74 10.65 13.69
CA ASP A 58 11.14 10.72 12.36
C ASP A 58 10.65 9.33 11.88
N VAL A 59 9.90 9.28 10.78
CA VAL A 59 9.25 8.07 10.26
C VAL A 59 9.75 7.78 8.84
N PHE A 60 10.28 6.58 8.65
CA PHE A 60 10.88 6.15 7.39
C PHE A 60 10.20 4.92 6.83
N LYS A 61 10.32 4.77 5.50
CA LYS A 61 9.99 3.52 4.84
C LYS A 61 11.11 2.50 5.11
N PRO A 62 10.82 1.28 5.59
CA PRO A 62 11.85 0.27 5.80
C PRO A 62 12.33 -0.29 4.45
N ASP A 63 13.62 -0.64 4.36
CA ASP A 63 14.24 -1.17 3.13
C ASP A 63 13.48 -2.35 2.54
N VAL A 64 12.97 -3.24 3.39
CA VAL A 64 12.20 -4.42 2.97
C VAL A 64 10.94 -4.07 2.19
N SER A 65 10.35 -2.88 2.39
CA SER A 65 9.20 -2.41 1.60
C SER A 65 9.58 -1.98 0.19
N ILE A 66 10.87 -1.76 -0.06
CA ILE A 66 11.42 -1.32 -1.34
C ILE A 66 12.09 -2.48 -2.09
N ASP A 67 12.93 -3.27 -1.43
CA ASP A 67 13.81 -4.24 -2.09
C ASP A 67 13.26 -5.68 -2.14
N ALA A 68 12.46 -6.09 -1.14
CA ALA A 68 12.06 -7.48 -0.94
C ALA A 68 10.55 -7.72 -1.09
N LEU A 69 9.74 -6.91 -0.39
CA LEU A 69 8.28 -7.05 -0.37
C LEU A 69 7.65 -6.90 -1.75
N PRO A 70 8.08 -5.98 -2.65
CA PRO A 70 7.43 -5.83 -3.95
C PRO A 70 7.40 -7.12 -4.77
N GLY A 71 8.53 -7.84 -4.82
CA GLY A 71 8.62 -9.12 -5.51
C GLY A 71 7.78 -10.22 -4.85
N LEU A 72 7.81 -10.28 -3.51
CA LEU A 72 7.02 -11.27 -2.77
C LEU A 72 5.52 -11.03 -2.92
N ILE A 73 5.07 -9.79 -2.74
CA ILE A 73 3.68 -9.35 -2.90
C ILE A 73 3.19 -9.72 -4.30
N GLN A 74 3.95 -9.36 -5.34
CA GLN A 74 3.60 -9.67 -6.73
C GLN A 74 3.36 -11.18 -6.94
N SER A 75 4.22 -12.04 -6.37
CA SER A 75 4.11 -13.49 -6.53
C SER A 75 2.88 -14.09 -5.82
N LYS A 76 2.39 -13.40 -4.79
CA LYS A 76 1.25 -13.80 -3.96
C LYS A 76 -0.08 -13.22 -4.44
N LEU A 77 -0.11 -12.42 -5.50
CA LEU A 77 -1.36 -11.96 -6.09
C LEU A 77 -2.03 -13.03 -6.95
N LYS A 78 -3.36 -13.07 -6.88
CA LYS A 78 -4.22 -13.77 -7.84
C LYS A 78 -4.19 -13.07 -9.21
N PRO A 79 -4.61 -13.73 -10.29
CA PRO A 79 -5.02 -13.03 -11.51
C PRO A 79 -6.03 -11.92 -11.17
N GLY A 80 -5.85 -10.75 -11.76
CA GLY A 80 -6.61 -9.54 -11.43
C GLY A 80 -6.37 -8.93 -10.03
N GLY A 81 -5.49 -9.52 -9.21
CA GLY A 81 -5.16 -8.99 -7.89
C GLY A 81 -4.36 -7.68 -7.97
N ILE A 82 -4.49 -6.87 -6.93
CA ILE A 82 -3.83 -5.56 -6.82
C ILE A 82 -2.94 -5.48 -5.58
N ALA A 83 -1.81 -4.81 -5.72
CA ALA A 83 -0.96 -4.40 -4.61
C ALA A 83 -1.08 -2.88 -4.42
N VAL A 84 -1.13 -2.43 -3.18
CA VAL A 84 -1.15 -1.02 -2.82
C VAL A 84 0.04 -0.74 -1.91
N PHE A 85 0.87 0.24 -2.24
CA PHE A 85 2.02 0.66 -1.44
C PHE A 85 1.82 2.10 -1.00
N ASN A 86 1.84 2.35 0.31
CA ASN A 86 1.90 3.71 0.85
C ASN A 86 3.37 4.11 1.02
N LEU A 87 3.93 4.85 0.06
CA LEU A 87 5.32 5.24 0.09
C LEU A 87 5.55 6.52 0.89
N LEU A 88 6.60 6.49 1.69
CA LEU A 88 7.19 7.57 2.46
C LEU A 88 8.64 7.74 1.99
N PRO A 89 9.27 8.90 2.18
CA PRO A 89 10.68 9.07 1.83
C PRO A 89 11.51 8.06 2.64
N ALA A 90 12.45 7.41 1.95
CA ALA A 90 13.47 6.60 2.58
C ALA A 90 14.79 7.38 2.59
N ASP A 91 15.67 7.09 3.53
CA ASP A 91 17.02 7.68 3.56
C ASP A 91 17.72 7.49 2.22
N ASP A 92 18.43 8.52 1.78
CA ASP A 92 19.36 8.46 0.64
C ASP A 92 18.75 7.96 -0.68
N GLN A 93 17.42 7.85 -0.76
CA GLN A 93 16.66 7.34 -1.89
C GLN A 93 15.87 8.47 -2.54
N THR A 94 16.03 8.63 -3.84
CA THR A 94 15.16 9.54 -4.60
C THR A 94 13.80 8.89 -4.80
N TRP A 95 12.74 9.70 -4.86
CA TRP A 95 11.40 9.23 -5.24
C TRP A 95 11.40 8.41 -6.54
N VAL A 96 12.25 8.79 -7.51
CA VAL A 96 12.38 8.08 -8.80
C VAL A 96 12.95 6.68 -8.60
N GLY A 97 14.04 6.55 -7.83
CA GLY A 97 14.68 5.27 -7.52
C GLY A 97 13.72 4.33 -6.78
N MET A 98 13.18 4.78 -5.65
CA MET A 98 12.27 3.98 -4.84
C MET A 98 11.00 3.57 -5.63
N THR A 99 10.41 4.49 -6.39
CA THR A 99 9.23 4.16 -7.22
C THR A 99 9.59 3.12 -8.29
N ALA A 100 10.78 3.23 -8.91
CA ALA A 100 11.22 2.26 -9.92
C ALA A 100 11.44 0.86 -9.32
N GLU A 101 12.06 0.75 -8.15
CA GLU A 101 12.30 -0.52 -7.46
C GLU A 101 10.98 -1.19 -7.06
N VAL A 102 10.09 -0.45 -6.39
CA VAL A 102 8.76 -0.96 -5.98
C VAL A 102 7.93 -1.39 -7.19
N CYS A 103 8.01 -0.65 -8.29
CA CYS A 103 7.25 -0.98 -9.50
C CYS A 103 7.86 -2.11 -10.34
N ALA A 104 9.17 -2.38 -10.23
CA ALA A 104 9.90 -3.28 -11.12
C ALA A 104 9.28 -4.68 -11.29
N PRO A 105 8.64 -5.30 -10.28
CA PRO A 105 7.99 -6.61 -10.44
C PRO A 105 6.66 -6.59 -11.21
N PHE A 106 6.02 -5.43 -11.34
CA PHE A 106 4.66 -5.30 -11.84
C PHE A 106 4.60 -4.81 -13.30
N LYS A 107 3.45 -5.02 -13.95
CA LYS A 107 3.24 -4.66 -15.37
C LYS A 107 2.41 -3.40 -15.57
N PHE A 108 1.48 -3.13 -14.66
CA PHE A 108 0.60 -1.98 -14.71
C PHE A 108 0.61 -1.27 -13.37
N GLY A 109 0.52 0.06 -13.43
CA GLY A 109 0.55 0.88 -12.23
C GLY A 109 -0.17 2.20 -12.38
N VAL A 110 -0.76 2.66 -11.28
CA VAL A 110 -1.32 3.99 -11.11
C VAL A 110 -0.71 4.59 -9.84
N GLN A 111 -0.36 5.86 -9.89
CA GLN A 111 0.06 6.64 -8.74
C GLN A 111 -1.08 7.56 -8.31
N ILE A 112 -1.27 7.64 -7.01
CA ILE A 112 -2.19 8.56 -6.35
C ILE A 112 -1.34 9.49 -5.50
N LEU A 113 -1.53 10.78 -5.71
CA LEU A 113 -0.91 11.86 -4.95
C LEU A 113 -2.01 12.63 -4.22
N PHE A 114 -1.65 13.22 -3.10
CA PHE A 114 -2.48 14.14 -2.35
C PHE A 114 -1.68 15.45 -2.21
N GLU A 115 -2.27 16.62 -2.43
CA GLU A 115 -1.53 17.89 -2.34
C GLU A 115 -1.12 18.21 -0.89
N SER A 116 -1.93 17.77 0.08
CA SER A 116 -1.71 18.03 1.51
C SER A 116 -0.84 16.99 2.21
N TYR A 117 -0.49 15.88 1.53
CA TYR A 117 0.28 14.79 2.12
C TYR A 117 1.53 14.49 1.32
N TYR A 118 2.63 14.26 2.03
CA TYR A 118 3.90 13.92 1.42
C TYR A 118 3.90 12.49 0.80
N ASN A 119 3.02 11.62 1.30
CA ASN A 119 2.92 10.22 0.89
C ASN A 119 2.57 10.08 -0.59
N ARG A 120 3.11 9.02 -1.22
CA ARG A 120 2.73 8.62 -2.57
C ARG A 120 2.15 7.22 -2.51
N VAL A 121 0.89 7.08 -2.95
CA VAL A 121 0.25 5.76 -2.99
C VAL A 121 0.41 5.17 -4.39
N LEU A 122 0.95 3.97 -4.48
CA LEU A 122 1.06 3.22 -5.73
C LEU A 122 0.05 2.08 -5.74
N VAL A 123 -0.73 1.96 -6.80
CA VAL A 123 -1.61 0.82 -7.07
C VAL A 123 -1.02 0.04 -8.24
N LEU A 124 -0.61 -1.20 -8.01
CA LEU A 124 0.17 -2.01 -8.94
C LEU A 124 -0.52 -3.35 -9.22
N SER A 125 -0.39 -3.86 -10.45
CA SER A 125 -0.94 -5.16 -10.84
C SER A 125 -0.14 -5.83 -11.97
N ASN A 126 -0.38 -7.13 -12.13
CA ASN A 126 0.09 -7.92 -13.27
C ASN A 126 -0.85 -7.81 -14.48
N GLU A 127 -2.06 -7.28 -14.29
CA GLU A 127 -3.08 -7.11 -15.32
C GLU A 127 -3.48 -5.63 -15.48
N PRO A 128 -4.05 -5.24 -16.63
CA PRO A 128 -4.44 -3.85 -16.88
C PRO A 128 -5.36 -3.31 -15.79
N LEU A 129 -4.98 -2.16 -15.23
CA LEU A 129 -5.83 -1.41 -14.31
C LEU A 129 -6.87 -0.59 -15.09
N PRO A 130 -8.00 -0.22 -14.47
CA PRO A 130 -8.93 0.74 -15.06
C PRO A 130 -8.24 2.05 -15.45
N ALA A 131 -8.82 2.77 -16.40
CA ALA A 131 -8.32 4.08 -16.79
C ALA A 131 -8.25 5.03 -15.58
N THR A 132 -7.26 5.92 -15.54
CA THR A 132 -6.99 6.84 -14.42
C THR A 132 -8.22 7.66 -14.01
N ARG A 133 -9.05 8.08 -14.98
CA ARG A 133 -10.32 8.79 -14.72
C ARG A 133 -11.31 7.96 -13.92
N GLU A 134 -11.41 6.67 -14.24
CA GLU A 134 -12.31 5.74 -13.53
C GLU A 134 -11.77 5.44 -12.13
N VAL A 135 -10.44 5.26 -11.99
CA VAL A 135 -9.80 5.11 -10.68
C VAL A 135 -10.06 6.34 -9.81
N SER A 136 -9.83 7.55 -10.34
CA SER A 136 -10.09 8.82 -9.63
C SER A 136 -11.54 8.94 -9.17
N ARG A 137 -12.50 8.61 -10.03
CA ARG A 137 -13.93 8.62 -9.67
C ARG A 137 -14.23 7.65 -8.51
N ARG A 138 -13.77 6.41 -8.61
CA ARG A 138 -14.01 5.36 -7.61
C ARG A 138 -13.34 5.65 -6.26
N LEU A 139 -12.25 6.41 -6.24
CA LEU A 139 -11.60 6.84 -5.00
C LEU A 139 -12.33 8.01 -4.34
N ARG A 140 -12.81 8.98 -5.12
CA ARG A 140 -13.50 10.16 -4.57
C ARG A 140 -14.87 9.82 -3.99
N GLU A 141 -15.61 8.89 -4.59
CA GLU A 141 -16.93 8.48 -4.10
C GLU A 141 -16.96 8.10 -2.60
N PRO A 142 -16.15 7.15 -2.12
CA PRO A 142 -16.12 6.83 -0.69
C PRO A 142 -15.54 7.97 0.17
N LEU A 143 -14.60 8.77 -0.34
CA LEU A 143 -14.03 9.90 0.41
C LEU A 143 -15.06 11.00 0.66
N VAL A 144 -15.93 11.28 -0.32
CA VAL A 144 -17.05 12.21 -0.16
C VAL A 144 -18.06 11.69 0.87
N VAL A 145 -18.32 10.38 0.87
CA VAL A 145 -19.26 9.77 1.84
C VAL A 145 -18.79 9.94 3.28
N ILE A 146 -17.48 9.93 3.53
CA ILE A 146 -16.90 10.14 4.86
C ILE A 146 -16.53 11.60 5.14
N ASP A 147 -16.96 12.54 4.27
CA ASP A 147 -16.66 13.97 4.35
C ASP A 147 -15.16 14.28 4.50
N SER A 148 -14.33 13.52 3.77
CA SER A 148 -12.87 13.69 3.82
C SER A 148 -12.41 14.82 2.90
N GLU A 149 -11.58 15.71 3.42
CA GLU A 149 -10.88 16.75 2.64
C GLU A 149 -10.02 16.15 1.51
N MET A 150 -9.59 14.89 1.64
CA MET A 150 -8.85 14.18 0.60
C MET A 150 -9.68 14.00 -0.69
N ALA A 151 -11.01 14.10 -0.61
CA ALA A 151 -11.88 14.00 -1.77
C ALA A 151 -11.63 15.10 -2.82
N THR A 152 -11.12 16.27 -2.41
CA THR A 152 -10.73 17.35 -3.32
C THR A 152 -9.23 17.35 -3.63
N ASP A 153 -8.42 16.79 -2.74
CA ASP A 153 -6.95 16.84 -2.73
C ASP A 153 -6.26 15.77 -3.61
N ILE A 154 -7.01 14.83 -4.18
CA ILE A 154 -6.44 13.71 -4.94
C ILE A 154 -5.99 14.12 -6.36
N SER A 155 -4.84 13.59 -6.78
CA SER A 155 -4.43 13.48 -8.18
C SER A 155 -4.08 12.04 -8.53
N VAL A 156 -4.48 11.57 -9.71
CA VAL A 156 -4.29 10.18 -10.16
C VAL A 156 -3.60 10.15 -11.51
N GLY A 157 -2.46 9.50 -11.59
CA GLY A 157 -1.63 9.39 -12.80
C GLY A 157 -1.25 7.96 -13.15
N SER A 158 -1.15 7.64 -14.44
CA SER A 158 -0.65 6.34 -14.87
C SER A 158 0.86 6.25 -14.71
N LEU A 159 1.37 5.11 -14.25
CA LEU A 159 2.81 4.85 -14.22
C LEU A 159 3.27 4.18 -15.52
N ARG A 160 4.38 4.65 -16.08
CA ARG A 160 5.07 3.97 -17.19
C ARG A 160 6.00 2.92 -16.61
N LEU A 161 5.54 1.68 -16.58
CA LEU A 161 6.37 0.56 -16.13
C LEU A 161 7.21 0.03 -17.28
N ALA A 162 8.48 -0.27 -17.01
CA ALA A 162 9.37 -0.83 -18.03
C ALA A 162 8.78 -2.15 -18.55
N LYS A 163 8.70 -2.30 -19.87
CA LYS A 163 8.32 -3.58 -20.48
C LYS A 163 9.44 -4.57 -20.20
N ARG A 164 9.15 -5.63 -19.45
CA ARG A 164 9.98 -6.84 -19.41
C ARG A 164 9.75 -7.65 -20.67
#